data_AF-A0A2E5BMZ7-F1
#
_entry.id   AF-A0A2E5BMZ7-F1
#
_cell.length_a   1.000
_cell.length_b   1.000
_cell.length_c   1.000
_cell.angle_alpha   90.00
_cell.angle_beta   90.00
_cell.angle_gamma   90.00
#
_symmetry.space_group_name_H-M   'P 1'
#
loop_
_entity.id
_entity.type
_entity.pdbx_description
1 polymer ?
#
loop_
_entity_poly.entity_id
_entity_poly.type
_entity_poly.pdbx_seq_one_letter_code
_entity_poly.pdbx_strand_id
1 'polypeptide(L)'
;MSGDTMSPDVMAQHSGSGDQAEGDARLYVPSVNYRRDWVQLGTFSLQADDPEDGAGEFHVVYAERAAVEAYLKDGIFPDGATLVKDVFATKTEDLTTGRASYADKLAGRFVMVKDGDNSEAGSSPLWGDGWGWAFYEGEEMQKTVTTNYVNDCMGCHQPAADTDFLYVQGYPILK
;
A
#
# COMPACT_ATOMS: atom_id res chain seq x y z
N MET A 1 43.05 8.02 3.19
CA MET A 1 41.85 8.39 3.98
C MET A 1 40.77 8.68 2.94
N SER A 2 40.29 7.63 2.30
CA SER A 2 39.37 7.73 1.17
C SER A 2 37.96 7.66 1.73
N GLY A 3 37.15 8.67 1.43
CA GLY A 3 35.75 8.72 1.81
C GLY A 3 34.94 7.78 0.92
N ASP A 4 34.19 6.89 1.56
CA ASP A 4 33.18 6.06 0.92
C ASP A 4 31.94 6.91 0.62
N THR A 5 31.70 7.11 -0.68
CA THR A 5 30.43 7.50 -1.26
C THR A 5 29.46 6.31 -1.15
N MET A 6 28.34 6.48 -0.45
CA MET A 6 27.21 5.53 -0.51
C MET A 6 26.31 5.89 -1.70
N SER A 7 26.10 4.92 -2.60
CA SER A 7 25.20 4.98 -3.76
C SER A 7 23.72 4.85 -3.36
N PRO A 8 22.77 5.41 -4.15
CA PRO A 8 21.34 5.15 -4.04
C PRO A 8 20.99 3.85 -4.75
N ASP A 9 20.62 2.81 -4.00
CA ASP A 9 20.16 1.53 -4.57
C ASP A 9 19.41 0.67 -3.52
N VAL A 10 18.38 1.23 -2.87
CA VAL A 10 17.57 0.46 -1.88
C VAL A 10 16.35 -0.23 -2.50
N MET A 11 16.11 -0.12 -3.81
CA MET A 11 14.96 -0.81 -4.45
C MET A 11 15.30 -1.61 -5.72
N ALA A 12 16.56 -1.91 -6.00
CA ALA A 12 16.95 -2.73 -7.15
C ALA A 12 17.77 -3.95 -6.72
N GLN A 13 17.16 -4.93 -6.04
CA GLN A 13 17.72 -6.27 -5.94
C GLN A 13 16.71 -7.30 -5.43
N HIS A 14 15.73 -7.68 -6.25
CA HIS A 14 15.03 -8.96 -6.15
C HIS A 14 15.03 -9.70 -7.51
N SER A 15 16.24 -9.93 -8.05
CA SER A 15 16.45 -10.93 -9.10
C SER A 15 16.76 -12.28 -8.46
N GLY A 16 15.75 -12.85 -7.81
CA GLY A 16 15.73 -14.24 -7.37
C GLY A 16 14.59 -14.97 -8.07
N SER A 17 14.91 -15.98 -8.87
CA SER A 17 13.93 -16.93 -9.43
C SER A 17 13.42 -17.89 -8.35
N GLY A 18 12.80 -17.33 -7.31
CA GLY A 18 11.93 -18.10 -6.41
C GLY A 18 10.57 -18.21 -7.07
N ASP A 19 10.04 -19.43 -7.17
CA ASP A 19 8.68 -19.67 -7.65
C ASP A 19 7.73 -18.73 -6.91
N GLN A 20 7.17 -17.74 -7.62
CA GLN A 20 6.13 -16.90 -7.07
C GLN A 20 4.93 -17.80 -6.81
N ALA A 21 4.64 -18.02 -5.53
CA ALA A 21 3.45 -18.76 -5.13
C ALA A 21 2.23 -18.06 -5.72
N GLU A 22 1.27 -18.84 -6.23
CA GLU A 22 -0.05 -18.33 -6.54
C GLU A 22 -0.58 -17.68 -5.26
N GLY A 23 -0.91 -16.38 -5.31
CA GLY A 23 -1.33 -15.66 -4.12
C GLY A 23 -2.58 -16.28 -3.52
N ASP A 24 -2.82 -16.04 -2.24
CA ASP A 24 -4.11 -16.35 -1.63
C ASP A 24 -5.20 -15.58 -2.39
N ALA A 25 -6.18 -16.27 -2.96
CA ALA A 25 -7.21 -15.66 -3.79
C ALA A 25 -8.02 -14.58 -3.05
N ARG A 26 -8.05 -14.64 -1.70
CA ARG A 26 -8.66 -13.63 -0.84
C ARG A 26 -7.87 -12.33 -0.79
N LEU A 27 -6.60 -12.33 -1.20
CA LEU A 27 -5.70 -11.19 -1.20
C LEU A 27 -5.40 -10.66 -2.60
N TYR A 28 -6.05 -11.16 -3.66
CA TYR A 28 -5.87 -10.64 -5.02
C TYR A 28 -6.24 -9.17 -5.13
N VAL A 29 -5.60 -8.46 -6.06
CA VAL A 29 -6.06 -7.13 -6.43
C VAL A 29 -7.49 -7.26 -6.96
N PRO A 30 -8.46 -6.46 -6.45
CA PRO A 30 -9.86 -6.57 -6.86
C PRO A 30 -10.01 -6.46 -8.39
N SER A 31 -10.82 -7.33 -8.99
CA SER A 31 -11.11 -7.31 -10.43
C SER A 31 -12.02 -6.14 -10.84
N VAL A 32 -12.66 -5.48 -9.87
CA VAL A 32 -13.44 -4.26 -10.07
C VAL A 32 -12.52 -3.08 -10.32
N ASN A 33 -13.03 -2.03 -10.98
CA ASN A 33 -12.27 -0.79 -11.15
C ASN A 33 -12.35 0.04 -9.86
N TYR A 34 -11.64 -0.38 -8.81
CA TYR A 34 -11.66 0.28 -7.51
C TYR A 34 -11.27 1.77 -7.59
N ARG A 35 -10.37 2.17 -8.49
CA ARG A 35 -10.01 3.58 -8.69
C ARG A 35 -11.19 4.46 -9.11
N ARG A 36 -12.18 3.87 -9.78
CA ARG A 36 -13.43 4.54 -10.18
C ARG A 36 -14.53 4.33 -9.15
N ASP A 37 -14.66 3.11 -8.64
CA ASP A 37 -15.87 2.63 -7.95
C ASP A 37 -15.76 2.71 -6.42
N TRP A 38 -14.55 2.75 -5.88
CA TRP A 38 -14.31 2.78 -4.44
C TRP A 38 -14.09 4.21 -3.94
N VAL A 39 -14.14 4.36 -2.62
CA VAL A 39 -13.88 5.65 -1.97
C VAL A 39 -12.38 5.80 -1.81
N GLN A 40 -11.81 6.86 -2.37
CA GLN A 40 -10.44 7.26 -2.07
C GLN A 40 -10.39 7.78 -0.63
N LEU A 41 -9.62 7.10 0.22
CA LEU A 41 -9.45 7.46 1.63
C LEU A 41 -8.53 8.66 1.80
N GLY A 42 -7.42 8.68 1.05
CA GLY A 42 -6.41 9.72 1.12
C GLY A 42 -5.21 9.44 0.22
N THR A 43 -4.29 10.40 0.16
CA THR A 43 -3.05 10.34 -0.62
C THR A 43 -1.88 10.77 0.25
N PHE A 44 -0.79 9.98 0.23
CA PHE A 44 0.49 10.37 0.80
C PHE A 44 1.46 10.75 -0.33
N SER A 45 2.20 11.84 -0.14
CA SER A 45 3.28 12.25 -1.01
C SER A 45 4.60 11.94 -0.33
N LEU A 46 5.43 11.12 -0.96
CA LEU A 46 6.76 10.81 -0.47
C LEU A 46 7.76 11.69 -1.24
N GLN A 47 8.69 12.26 -0.50
CA GLN A 47 9.76 13.08 -1.08
C GLN A 47 10.67 12.21 -1.93
N ALA A 48 11.13 12.73 -3.07
CA ALA A 48 12.20 12.10 -3.83
C ALA A 48 13.54 12.16 -3.06
N ASP A 49 14.50 11.32 -3.44
CA ASP A 49 15.85 11.31 -2.84
C ASP A 49 16.54 12.68 -3.01
N ASP A 50 16.37 13.32 -4.16
CA ASP A 50 16.66 14.74 -4.35
C ASP A 50 15.37 15.55 -4.14
N PRO A 51 15.27 16.37 -3.08
CA PRO A 51 14.12 17.23 -2.83
C PRO A 51 13.71 18.13 -4.00
N GLU A 52 14.65 18.51 -4.89
CA GLU A 52 14.38 19.40 -6.02
C GLU A 52 13.54 18.71 -7.13
N ASP A 53 13.53 17.37 -7.15
CA ASP A 53 12.69 16.57 -8.05
C ASP A 53 11.22 16.51 -7.60
N GLY A 54 10.90 17.05 -6.42
CA GLY A 54 9.55 17.11 -5.87
C GLY A 54 9.13 15.81 -5.19
N ALA A 55 7.91 15.34 -5.46
CA ALA A 55 7.47 14.04 -4.98
C ALA A 55 8.17 12.94 -5.79
N GLY A 56 8.65 11.89 -5.11
CA GLY A 56 9.16 10.67 -5.74
C GLY A 56 8.08 9.59 -5.92
N GLU A 57 7.14 9.53 -4.97
CA GLU A 57 5.99 8.62 -5.06
C GLU A 57 4.72 9.25 -4.51
N PHE A 58 3.58 8.83 -5.07
CA PHE A 58 2.26 9.03 -4.48
C PHE A 58 1.66 7.69 -4.06
N HIS A 59 1.20 7.61 -2.81
CA HIS A 59 0.47 6.45 -2.30
C HIS A 59 -0.99 6.82 -2.17
N VAL A 60 -1.85 6.23 -3.00
CA VAL A 60 -3.30 6.54 -3.03
C VAL A 60 -4.08 5.35 -2.49
N VAL A 61 -4.84 5.56 -1.42
CA VAL A 61 -5.55 4.48 -0.72
C VAL A 61 -7.03 4.53 -1.02
N TYR A 62 -7.62 3.37 -1.27
CA TYR A 62 -9.04 3.18 -1.56
C TYR A 62 -9.62 2.10 -0.65
N ALA A 63 -10.90 2.23 -0.32
CA ALA A 63 -11.68 1.18 0.33
C ALA A 63 -13.11 1.13 -0.22
N GLU A 64 -13.76 -0.01 -0.07
CA GLU A 64 -15.16 -0.19 -0.41
C GLU A 64 -16.04 0.83 0.34
N ARG A 65 -17.05 1.37 -0.35
CA ARG A 65 -17.96 2.36 0.25
C ARG A 65 -18.61 1.85 1.55
N ALA A 66 -19.07 0.60 1.55
CA ALA A 66 -19.68 -0.01 2.72
C ALA A 66 -18.70 -0.12 3.90
N ALA A 67 -17.41 -0.41 3.63
CA ALA A 67 -16.38 -0.46 4.66
C ALA A 67 -16.11 0.94 5.25
N VAL A 68 -16.11 1.99 4.42
CA VAL A 68 -16.00 3.38 4.89
C VAL A 68 -17.19 3.79 5.75
N GLU A 69 -18.41 3.46 5.32
CA GLU A 69 -19.63 3.76 6.08
C GLU A 69 -19.65 3.03 7.44
N ALA A 70 -19.20 1.78 7.48
CA ALA A 70 -19.02 1.03 8.73
C ALA A 70 -17.95 1.66 9.63
N TYR A 71 -16.80 2.03 9.08
CA TYR A 71 -15.74 2.71 9.84
C TYR A 71 -16.24 4.02 10.45
N LEU A 72 -16.97 4.85 9.70
CA LEU A 72 -17.52 6.12 10.19
C LEU A 72 -18.54 5.92 11.33
N LYS A 73 -19.19 4.76 11.40
CA LYS A 73 -20.16 4.43 12.44
C LYS A 73 -19.48 3.86 13.69
N ASP A 74 -18.54 2.93 13.50
CA ASP A 74 -18.03 2.07 14.58
C ASP A 74 -16.55 2.34 14.92
N GLY A 75 -15.84 3.15 14.13
CA GLY A 75 -14.43 3.51 14.30
C GLY A 75 -13.44 2.43 13.86
N ILE A 76 -13.92 1.33 13.29
CA ILE A 76 -13.13 0.15 12.92
C ILE A 76 -13.64 -0.39 11.58
N PHE A 77 -12.74 -0.88 10.73
CA PHE A 77 -13.13 -1.57 9.51
C PHE A 77 -13.73 -2.94 9.83
N PRO A 78 -14.85 -3.35 9.19
CA PRO A 78 -15.43 -4.67 9.42
C PRO A 78 -14.57 -5.78 8.81
N ASP A 79 -14.68 -7.00 9.32
CA ASP A 79 -14.01 -8.17 8.73
C ASP A 79 -14.37 -8.34 7.26
N GLY A 80 -13.39 -8.71 6.45
CA GLY A 80 -13.47 -8.76 4.99
C GLY A 80 -13.32 -7.41 4.28
N ALA A 81 -13.29 -6.28 5.00
CA ALA A 81 -13.04 -4.98 4.39
C ALA A 81 -11.69 -4.99 3.66
N THR A 82 -11.72 -4.60 2.38
CA THR A 82 -10.52 -4.54 1.54
C THR A 82 -10.06 -3.10 1.36
N LEU A 83 -8.77 -2.87 1.62
CA LEU A 83 -8.07 -1.63 1.33
C LEU A 83 -7.05 -1.90 0.22
N VAL A 84 -7.03 -1.03 -0.80
CA VAL A 84 -6.01 -1.06 -1.86
C VAL A 84 -5.23 0.24 -1.81
N LYS A 85 -3.90 0.14 -1.72
CA LYS A 85 -2.98 1.28 -1.85
C LYS A 85 -2.22 1.17 -3.16
N ASP A 86 -2.53 2.04 -4.11
CA ASP A 86 -1.70 2.24 -5.29
C ASP A 86 -0.42 2.98 -4.90
N VAL A 87 0.72 2.54 -5.44
CA VAL A 87 1.98 3.26 -5.43
C VAL A 87 2.27 3.74 -6.85
N PHE A 88 2.33 5.05 -7.03
CA PHE A 88 2.70 5.67 -8.29
C PHE A 88 4.08 6.31 -8.18
N ALA A 89 4.93 6.05 -9.17
CA ALA A 89 5.99 6.99 -9.50
C ALA A 89 5.37 8.28 -10.05
N THR A 90 6.02 9.40 -9.80
CA THR A 90 5.50 10.74 -10.08
C THR A 90 6.31 11.45 -11.15
N LYS A 91 5.68 12.45 -11.77
CA LYS A 91 6.35 13.48 -12.57
C LYS A 91 6.17 14.83 -11.90
N THR A 92 7.18 15.68 -12.01
CA THR A 92 7.17 17.05 -11.51
C THR A 92 7.49 18.02 -12.64
N GLU A 93 6.65 19.02 -12.84
CA GLU A 93 6.85 20.07 -13.84
C GLU A 93 6.20 21.39 -13.42
N ASP A 94 6.56 22.46 -14.13
CA ASP A 94 5.95 23.78 -13.92
C ASP A 94 4.60 23.86 -14.65
N LEU A 95 3.51 23.87 -13.88
CA LEU A 95 2.17 24.11 -14.38
C LEU A 95 1.80 25.59 -14.23
N THR A 96 0.69 26.01 -14.85
CA THR A 96 0.17 27.38 -14.70
C THR A 96 -0.20 27.74 -13.26
N THR A 97 -0.41 26.73 -12.40
CA THR A 97 -0.67 26.86 -10.97
C THR A 97 0.59 26.81 -10.09
N GLY A 98 1.77 26.65 -10.70
CA GLY A 98 3.06 26.47 -10.02
C GLY A 98 3.70 25.11 -10.30
N ARG A 99 4.93 24.91 -9.79
CA ARG A 99 5.61 23.62 -9.84
C ARG A 99 4.80 22.58 -9.08
N ALA A 100 4.43 21.50 -9.75
CA ALA A 100 3.53 20.49 -9.20
C ALA A 100 4.00 19.08 -9.55
N SER A 101 3.76 18.15 -8.63
CA SER A 101 3.94 16.72 -8.88
C SER A 101 2.60 16.03 -9.09
N TYR A 102 2.54 15.07 -10.00
CA TYR A 102 1.36 14.23 -10.24
C TYR A 102 1.75 12.77 -10.51
N ALA A 103 0.81 11.86 -10.25
CA ALA A 103 0.99 10.43 -10.51
C ALA A 103 1.21 10.16 -12.01
N ASP A 104 2.20 9.34 -12.35
CA ASP A 104 2.56 9.01 -13.73
C ASP A 104 2.44 7.50 -13.99
N LYS A 105 3.32 6.69 -13.36
CA LYS A 105 3.39 5.25 -13.61
C LYS A 105 3.04 4.46 -12.35
N LEU A 106 2.14 3.49 -12.48
CA LEU A 106 1.85 2.54 -11.41
C LEU A 106 3.08 1.65 -11.16
N ALA A 107 3.67 1.78 -9.98
CA ALA A 107 4.80 0.95 -9.53
C ALA A 107 4.31 -0.35 -8.87
N GLY A 108 3.17 -0.31 -8.17
CA GLY A 108 2.56 -1.49 -7.57
C GLY A 108 1.36 -1.18 -6.70
N ARG A 109 0.83 -2.22 -6.06
CA ARG A 109 -0.38 -2.17 -5.23
C ARG A 109 -0.22 -2.99 -3.98
N PHE A 110 -0.49 -2.39 -2.83
CA PHE A 110 -0.73 -3.15 -1.60
C PHE A 110 -2.23 -3.47 -1.50
N VAL A 111 -2.53 -4.70 -1.12
CA VAL A 111 -3.87 -5.16 -0.76
C VAL A 111 -3.82 -5.56 0.71
N MET A 112 -4.74 -4.98 1.49
CA MET A 112 -4.99 -5.38 2.87
C MET A 112 -6.44 -5.82 3.01
N VAL A 113 -6.69 -6.94 3.67
CA VAL A 113 -8.04 -7.45 3.95
C VAL A 113 -8.21 -7.63 5.45
N LYS A 114 -9.24 -7.02 6.03
CA LYS A 114 -9.49 -7.09 7.47
C LYS A 114 -9.85 -8.52 7.87
N ASP A 115 -9.18 -9.02 8.91
CA ASP A 115 -9.42 -10.32 9.55
C ASP A 115 -9.33 -10.12 11.07
N GLY A 116 -10.17 -9.24 11.62
CA GLY A 116 -10.09 -8.76 12.99
C GLY A 116 -10.30 -9.85 14.06
N ASP A 117 -11.02 -10.92 13.73
CA ASP A 117 -11.14 -12.11 14.57
C ASP A 117 -9.95 -13.09 14.43
N ASN A 118 -9.01 -12.80 13.51
CA ASN A 118 -7.87 -13.62 13.14
C ASN A 118 -8.27 -15.04 12.68
N SER A 119 -9.41 -15.18 12.00
CA SER A 119 -9.89 -16.46 11.48
C SER A 119 -8.95 -17.07 10.44
N GLU A 120 -8.17 -16.25 9.73
CA GLU A 120 -7.23 -16.68 8.69
C GLU A 120 -5.77 -16.70 9.16
N ALA A 121 -5.50 -16.24 10.38
CA ALA A 121 -4.15 -16.19 10.93
C ALA A 121 -3.46 -17.56 10.89
N GLY A 122 -2.28 -17.60 10.27
CA GLY A 122 -1.50 -18.83 10.10
C GLY A 122 -1.99 -19.78 8.99
N SER A 123 -3.08 -19.45 8.28
CA SER A 123 -3.48 -20.17 7.05
C SER A 123 -2.43 -20.01 5.95
N SER A 124 -1.70 -18.90 5.96
CA SER A 124 -0.48 -18.67 5.19
C SER A 124 0.41 -17.63 5.89
N PRO A 125 1.66 -17.43 5.46
CA PRO A 125 2.53 -16.37 5.96
C PRO A 125 2.06 -14.94 5.64
N LEU A 126 0.92 -14.78 4.98
CA LEU A 126 0.33 -13.51 4.57
C LEU A 126 -0.78 -13.03 5.50
N TRP A 127 -1.19 -13.82 6.50
CA TRP A 127 -2.28 -13.50 7.43
C TRP A 127 -1.80 -13.44 8.87
N GLY A 128 -2.18 -12.37 9.57
CA GLY A 128 -1.94 -12.17 10.99
C GLY A 128 -2.12 -10.73 11.41
N ASP A 129 -2.10 -10.51 12.73
CA ASP A 129 -2.29 -9.20 13.35
C ASP A 129 -3.60 -8.51 12.92
N GLY A 130 -4.65 -9.29 12.69
CA GLY A 130 -5.98 -8.78 12.34
C GLY A 130 -6.19 -8.46 10.86
N TRP A 131 -5.25 -8.86 9.99
CA TRP A 131 -5.23 -8.51 8.57
C TRP A 131 -4.56 -9.59 7.71
N GLY A 132 -4.92 -9.60 6.43
CA GLY A 132 -4.13 -10.21 5.36
C GLY A 132 -3.37 -9.16 4.56
N TRP A 133 -2.18 -9.51 4.09
CA TRP A 133 -1.18 -8.56 3.57
C TRP A 133 -0.58 -9.07 2.25
N ALA A 134 -0.66 -8.27 1.19
CA ALA A 134 -0.01 -8.60 -0.07
C ALA A 134 0.42 -7.36 -0.84
N PHE A 135 1.55 -7.46 -1.55
CA PHE A 135 2.03 -6.46 -2.51
C PHE A 135 2.18 -7.08 -3.89
N TYR A 136 1.73 -6.34 -4.90
CA TYR A 136 1.78 -6.73 -6.31
C TYR A 136 2.54 -5.70 -7.13
N GLU A 137 3.49 -6.16 -7.95
CA GLU A 137 4.28 -5.29 -8.81
C GLU A 137 3.47 -4.83 -10.03
N GLY A 138 3.50 -3.52 -10.31
CA GLY A 138 2.86 -2.90 -11.46
C GLY A 138 1.40 -3.33 -11.65
N GLU A 139 1.14 -3.98 -12.78
CA GLU A 139 -0.20 -4.43 -13.19
C GLU A 139 -0.53 -5.88 -12.82
N GLU A 140 0.36 -6.64 -12.18
CA GLU A 140 0.09 -8.01 -11.69
C GLU A 140 -1.03 -8.03 -10.63
N MET A 141 -1.99 -8.96 -10.74
CA MET A 141 -3.20 -8.96 -9.90
C MET A 141 -3.31 -10.17 -8.97
N GLN A 142 -2.54 -11.23 -9.24
CA GLN A 142 -2.73 -12.54 -8.60
C GLN A 142 -1.43 -13.11 -8.02
N LYS A 143 -0.27 -12.72 -8.57
CA LYS A 143 1.04 -13.16 -8.07
C LYS A 143 1.67 -12.06 -7.22
N THR A 144 1.64 -12.27 -5.90
CA THR A 144 2.26 -11.34 -4.96
C THR A 144 3.75 -11.66 -4.81
N VAL A 145 4.56 -10.61 -4.62
CA VAL A 145 5.97 -10.75 -4.22
C VAL A 145 6.13 -10.81 -2.70
N THR A 146 5.05 -10.61 -1.94
CA THR A 146 5.05 -10.74 -0.48
C THR A 146 5.21 -12.22 -0.13
N THR A 147 6.21 -12.50 0.70
CA THR A 147 6.50 -13.87 1.16
C THR A 147 6.13 -14.05 2.62
N ASN A 148 6.24 -13.00 3.43
CA ASN A 148 5.90 -13.02 4.84
C ASN A 148 5.58 -11.60 5.34
N TYR A 149 4.35 -11.37 5.83
CA TYR A 149 3.93 -10.03 6.21
C TYR A 149 4.75 -9.44 7.38
N VAL A 150 5.27 -10.27 8.28
CA VAL A 150 6.10 -9.82 9.41
C VAL A 150 7.39 -9.19 8.90
N ASN A 151 8.01 -9.79 7.89
CA ASN A 151 9.26 -9.27 7.32
C ASN A 151 9.00 -8.15 6.31
N ASP A 152 7.95 -8.30 5.50
CA ASP A 152 7.75 -7.47 4.30
C ASP A 152 6.85 -6.25 4.56
N CYS A 153 6.03 -6.26 5.63
CA CYS A 153 5.02 -5.24 5.90
C CYS A 153 5.13 -4.59 7.28
N MET A 154 5.39 -5.38 8.33
CA MET A 154 5.28 -4.89 9.71
C MET A 154 6.29 -3.80 10.08
N GLY A 155 7.47 -3.74 9.44
CA GLY A 155 8.43 -2.66 9.67
C GLY A 155 7.84 -1.26 9.45
N CYS A 156 6.94 -1.11 8.46
CA CYS A 156 6.31 0.16 8.13
C CYS A 156 4.97 0.39 8.87
N HIS A 157 4.29 -0.69 9.25
CA HIS A 157 2.94 -0.65 9.82
C HIS A 157 2.90 -0.70 11.35
N GLN A 158 3.88 -1.33 12.00
CA GLN A 158 3.98 -1.41 13.46
C GLN A 158 3.91 -0.05 14.18
N PRO A 159 4.49 1.05 13.66
CA PRO A 159 4.36 2.37 14.30
C PRO A 159 2.92 2.89 14.37
N ALA A 160 2.00 2.33 13.57
CA ALA A 160 0.58 2.67 13.55
C ALA A 160 -0.31 1.63 14.26
N ALA A 161 0.25 0.76 15.11
CA ALA A 161 -0.50 -0.30 15.79
C ALA A 161 -1.71 0.21 16.60
N ASP A 162 -1.58 1.38 17.24
CA ASP A 162 -2.67 1.99 18.03
C ASP A 162 -3.88 2.43 17.17
N THR A 163 -3.70 2.51 15.86
CA THR A 163 -4.74 2.82 14.88
C THR A 163 -4.95 1.66 13.91
N ASP A 164 -4.87 0.43 14.44
CA ASP A 164 -5.10 -0.82 13.70
C ASP A 164 -4.16 -0.96 12.49
N PHE A 165 -2.90 -0.57 12.69
CA PHE A 165 -1.82 -0.60 11.69
C PHE A 165 -2.04 0.33 10.49
N LEU A 166 -2.97 1.29 10.58
CA LEU A 166 -3.28 2.23 9.52
C LEU A 166 -2.92 3.66 9.93
N TYR A 167 -2.27 4.41 9.04
CA TYR A 167 -1.99 5.84 9.24
C TYR A 167 -3.24 6.69 8.98
N VAL A 168 -4.28 6.50 9.78
CA VAL A 168 -5.62 7.09 9.62
C VAL A 168 -5.65 8.62 9.62
N GLN A 169 -4.62 9.28 10.17
CA GLN A 169 -4.49 10.73 10.08
C GLN A 169 -4.41 11.23 8.63
N GLY A 170 -3.94 10.39 7.70
CA GLY A 170 -3.87 10.63 6.26
C GLY A 170 -5.17 10.36 5.52
N TYR A 171 -6.22 9.89 6.20
CA TYR A 171 -7.53 9.59 5.61
C TYR A 171 -8.59 10.62 6.04
N PRO A 172 -8.67 11.81 5.39
CA PRO A 172 -9.59 12.86 5.79
C PRO A 172 -11.07 12.45 5.76
N ILE A 173 -11.46 11.47 4.94
CA ILE A 173 -12.84 11.00 4.84
C ILE A 173 -13.29 10.13 6.03
N LEU A 174 -12.36 9.68 6.88
CA LEU A 174 -12.66 8.85 8.06
C LEU A 174 -12.79 9.67 9.35
N LYS A 175 -12.85 11.01 9.26
CA LYS A 175 -12.89 11.94 10.38
C LYS A 175 -14.26 12.59 10.54
#